data_AF-A0A2N6NXL4-F1
#
_entry.id   AF-A0A2N6NXL4-F1
#
_cell.length_a   1.000
_cell.length_b   1.000
_cell.length_c   1.000
_cell.angle_alpha   90.00
_cell.angle_beta   90.00
_cell.angle_gamma   90.00
#
_symmetry.space_group_name_H-M   'P 1'
#
loop_
_entity.id
_entity.type
_entity.pdbx_description
1 polymer ?
#
loop_
_entity_poly.entity_id
_entity_poly.type
_entity_poly.pdbx_seq_one_letter_code
_entity_poly.pdbx_strand_id
1 'polypeptide(L)' 'MGRDTVLSRAAIETMVASGDAVVIFEDYVLRLNSWLPIHPGGDLAIRHMIGRDATSEITL' A
#
# COMPACT_ATOMS: atom_id res chain seq x y z
N MET A 1 -6.14 -23.38 -4.42
CA MET A 1 -7.29 -22.55 -4.03
C MET A 1 -6.97 -21.93 -2.67
N GLY A 2 -7.05 -20.60 -2.56
CA GLY A 2 -6.79 -19.86 -1.32
C GLY A 2 -5.39 -19.28 -1.22
N ARG A 3 -5.19 -18.07 -1.74
CA ARG A 3 -4.02 -17.22 -1.42
C ARG A 3 -4.44 -15.76 -1.24
N ASP A 4 -5.56 -15.38 -1.84
CA ASP A 4 -6.12 -14.04 -1.70
C ASP A 4 -6.98 -13.99 -0.45
N THR A 5 -6.57 -13.13 0.48
CA THR A 5 -7.34 -12.79 1.69
C THR A 5 -7.99 -11.45 1.46
N VAL A 6 -9.32 -11.40 1.58
CA VAL A 6 -10.04 -10.12 1.56
C VAL A 6 -9.75 -9.40 2.88
N LEU A 7 -9.13 -8.23 2.80
CA LEU A 7 -8.83 -7.40 3.95
C LEU A 7 -9.94 -6.37 4.16
N SER A 8 -10.35 -6.20 5.42
CA SER A 8 -11.25 -5.12 5.80
C SER A 8 -10.47 -3.80 5.92
N ARG A 9 -11.18 -2.68 5.84
CA ARG A 9 -10.61 -1.34 6.14
C ARG A 9 -9.88 -1.31 7.47
N ALA A 10 -10.50 -1.84 8.53
CA ALA A 10 -9.91 -1.86 9.88
C ALA A 10 -8.61 -2.67 9.95
N ALA A 11 -8.51 -3.75 9.17
CA ALA A 11 -7.26 -4.51 9.06
C ALA A 11 -6.16 -3.67 8.41
N ILE A 12 -6.47 -2.95 7.32
CA ILE A 12 -5.52 -2.04 6.65
C ILE A 12 -5.09 -0.92 7.60
N GLU A 13 -6.03 -0.30 8.32
CA GLU A 13 -5.74 0.73 9.32
C GLU A 13 -4.81 0.22 10.43
N THR A 14 -5.02 -1.02 10.89
CA THR A 14 -4.14 -1.65 11.90
C THR A 14 -2.73 -1.85 11.36
N MET A 15 -2.58 -2.26 10.09
CA MET A 15 -1.27 -2.41 9.45
C MET A 15 -0.55 -1.06 9.36
N VAL A 16 -1.24 -0.02 8.90
CA VAL A 16 -0.69 1.35 8.81
C VAL A 16 -0.30 1.88 10.18
N ALA A 17 -1.16 1.70 11.19
CA ALA A 17 -0.87 2.08 12.58
C ALA A 17 0.34 1.32 13.17
N SER A 18 0.61 0.11 12.66
CA SER A 18 1.79 -0.70 13.01
C SER A 18 3.05 -0.30 12.25
N GLY A 19 2.97 0.70 11.36
CA GLY A 19 4.09 1.22 10.57
C GLY A 19 4.29 0.53 9.22
N ASP A 20 3.37 -0.33 8.78
CA ASP A 20 3.43 -0.89 7.44
C ASP A 20 3.11 0.18 6.38
N ALA A 21 3.96 0.25 5.36
CA ALA A 21 3.72 1.02 4.15
C ALA A 21 2.75 0.24 3.24
N VAL A 22 1.46 0.52 3.39
CA VAL A 22 0.40 -0.13 2.62
C VAL A 22 -0.28 0.88 1.69
N VAL A 23 -0.56 0.50 0.46
CA VAL A 23 -1.40 1.27 -0.48
C VAL A 23 -2.45 0.36 -1.10
N ILE A 24 -3.53 0.94 -1.64
CA ILE A 24 -4.52 0.22 -2.44
C ILE A 24 -4.29 0.54 -3.91
N PHE A 25 -4.31 -0.48 -4.77
CA PHE A 25 -4.14 -0.36 -6.22
C PHE A 25 -5.10 -1.34 -6.90
N GLU A 26 -6.06 -0.85 -7.68
CA GLU A 26 -7.06 -1.67 -8.40
C GLU A 26 -7.69 -2.77 -7.51
N ASP A 27 -8.21 -2.37 -6.34
CA ASP A 27 -8.78 -3.27 -5.30
C ASP A 27 -7.78 -4.23 -4.61
N TYR A 28 -6.50 -4.22 -4.99
CA TYR A 28 -5.45 -4.96 -4.30
C TYR A 28 -4.79 -4.15 -3.20
N VAL A 29 -4.48 -4.81 -2.08
CA VAL A 29 -3.71 -4.22 -0.98
C VAL A 29 -2.24 -4.58 -1.15
N LEU A 30 -1.40 -3.58 -1.41
CA LEU A 30 0.02 -3.75 -1.63
C LEU A 30 0.80 -3.34 -0.37
N ARG A 31 1.58 -4.25 0.20
CA ARG A 31 2.53 -3.96 1.29
C ARG A 31 3.92 -3.71 0.70
N LEU A 32 4.39 -2.48 0.83
CA LEU A 32 5.57 -1.96 0.12
C LEU A 32 6.84 -1.89 0.97
N ASN A 33 6.81 -2.32 2.24
CA ASN A 33 7.93 -2.13 3.19
C ASN A 33 9.32 -2.45 2.62
N SER A 34 9.46 -3.58 1.93
CA SER A 34 10.75 -4.02 1.39
C SER A 34 11.14 -3.33 0.08
N TRP A 35 10.17 -2.76 -0.64
CA TRP A 35 10.37 -2.10 -1.93
C TRP A 35 10.53 -0.59 -1.79
N LEU A 36 9.92 0.01 -0.76
CA LEU A 36 9.96 1.45 -0.51
C LEU A 36 11.39 2.04 -0.53
N PRO A 37 12.44 1.39 0.02
CA PRO A 37 13.81 1.92 -0.01
C PRO A 37 14.45 1.95 -1.42
N ILE A 38 13.92 1.16 -2.36
CA ILE A 38 14.44 1.03 -3.73
C ILE A 38 13.49 1.60 -4.78
N HIS A 39 12.46 2.34 -4.35
CA HIS A 39 11.53 2.98 -5.28
C HIS A 39 12.28 3.99 -6.18
N PRO A 40 12.25 3.85 -7.52
CA PRO A 40 13.00 4.73 -8.42
C PRO A 40 12.65 6.21 -8.30
N GLY A 41 11.40 6.53 -7.94
CA GLY A 41 10.94 7.91 -7.70
C GLY A 41 11.22 8.45 -6.29
N GLY A 42 11.89 7.67 -5.44
CA GLY A 42 12.14 8.01 -4.03
C GLY A 42 10.97 7.66 -3.10
N ASP A 43 11.26 7.41 -1.82
CA ASP A 43 10.28 6.96 -0.84
C ASP A 43 9.19 8.01 -0.54
N LEU A 44 9.54 9.30 -0.57
CA LEU A 44 8.61 10.42 -0.35
C LEU A 44 7.38 10.36 -1.28
N ALA A 45 7.56 9.96 -2.54
CA ALA A 45 6.47 9.88 -3.51
C ALA A 45 5.37 8.90 -3.04
N ILE A 46 5.74 7.82 -2.35
CA ILE A 46 4.81 6.80 -1.86
C ILE A 46 4.28 7.14 -0.47
N ARG A 47 5.06 7.84 0.37
CA ARG A 47 4.67 8.16 1.76
C ARG A 47 3.34 8.91 1.86
N HIS A 48 3.02 9.77 0.89
CA HIS A 48 1.75 10.51 0.84
C HIS A 48 0.52 9.63 0.55
N MET A 49 0.74 8.39 0.11
CA MET A 49 -0.29 7.44 -0.30
C MET A 49 -0.50 6.29 0.68
N ILE A 50 0.29 6.22 1.76
CA ILE A 50 0.14 5.18 2.78
C ILE A 50 -1.29 5.19 3.36
N GLY A 51 -1.95 4.04 3.34
CA GLY A 51 -3.32 3.82 3.79
C GLY A 51 -4.40 4.32 2.82
N ARG A 52 -4.03 4.74 1.61
CA ARG A 52 -4.94 5.34 0.62
C ARG A 52 -4.98 4.51 -0.67
N ASP A 53 -6.01 4.76 -1.46
CA ASP A 53 -6.07 4.31 -2.85
C ASP A 53 -5.14 5.17 -3.69
N ALA A 54 -4.15 4.51 -4.30
CA ALA A 54 -3.10 5.09 -5.13
C ALA A 54 -3.26 4.72 -6.60
N THR A 55 -4.42 4.18 -7.00
CA THR A 55 -4.67 3.73 -8.37
C THR A 55 -4.43 4.84 -9.38
N SER A 56 -4.90 6.06 -9.09
CA SER A 56 -4.72 7.20 -10.00
C SER A 56 -3.24 7.57 -10.09
N GLU A 57 -2.55 7.70 -8.96
CA GLU A 57 -1.15 8.10 -8.89
C GLU A 57 -0.20 7.10 -9.55
N ILE A 58 -0.56 5.81 -9.59
CA ILE A 58 0.24 4.75 -10.24
C ILE A 58 0.00 4.67 -11.76
N THR A 59 -1.20 5.05 -12.24
CA THR A 59 -1.58 4.90 -13.66
C THR A 59 -1.45 6.17 -14.50
N LEU A 60 -1.14 7.31 -13.88
CA LEU A 60 -0.76 8.56 -14.54
C LEU A 60 0.59 8.45 -15.27
#